data_AF-A0A2V8L591-F1
#
_entry.id   AF-A0A2V8L591-F1
#
_cell.length_a   1.000
_cell.length_b   1.000
_cell.length_c   1.000
_cell.angle_alpha   90.00
_cell.angle_beta   90.00
_cell.angle_gamma   90.00
#
_symmetry.space_group_name_H-M   'P 1'
#
loop_
_entity.id
_entity.type
_entity.pdbx_description
1 polymer ?
#
loop_
_entity_poly.entity_id
_entity_poly.type
_entity_poly.pdbx_seq_one_letter_code
_entity_poly.pdbx_strand_id
1 'polypeptide(L)'
;MFALISAIFGLLLSSVTLPNGIRLIELRPTKDSVEIIAGYDEPGLTDLASTSAARTLIFDAFATGGNIQLINDHDRSALRLTVPQWALPMFTDLQLSAFFKDPPKASEKVERPDRSPPDFRAQVEEEIRSALLGADSRSEQYGTADAFLAISATIPDTLRDALGAIPRRGSVNRPESESARLPAERTLRFKSDLATGAVIFAVPVPSVYYKQWYLILLLDRILHRAIKVPFQTTLVPSLRPHYYGLEIPIAQGQFPEPAEDNLLQELQRLQLTLDSGYLLSARQEALQFLGNEDIQEWFASRGIPERLEEGIQ
;
A
#
# COMPACT_ATOMS: atom_id res chain seq x y z
N MET A 1 -5.07 21.82 -25.85
CA MET A 1 -4.27 20.64 -26.28
C MET A 1 -3.98 19.78 -25.03
N PHE A 2 -5.03 19.34 -24.33
CA PHE A 2 -4.94 18.72 -22.99
C PHE A 2 -5.44 17.26 -22.94
N ALA A 3 -6.15 16.80 -23.98
CA ALA A 3 -6.69 15.44 -24.05
C ALA A 3 -5.65 14.38 -24.44
N LEU A 4 -4.53 14.77 -25.05
CA LEU A 4 -3.55 13.79 -25.54
C LEU A 4 -2.73 13.15 -24.41
N ILE A 5 -2.46 13.88 -23.32
CA ILE A 5 -1.62 13.37 -22.23
C ILE A 5 -2.40 12.39 -21.32
N SER A 6 -3.68 12.68 -21.03
CA SER A 6 -4.57 11.75 -20.32
C SER A 6 -4.81 10.46 -21.11
N ALA A 7 -4.89 10.53 -22.45
CA ALA A 7 -4.98 9.34 -23.28
C ALA A 7 -3.68 8.51 -23.27
N ILE A 8 -2.50 9.16 -23.19
CA ILE A 8 -1.20 8.48 -23.18
C ILE A 8 -0.94 7.76 -21.85
N PHE A 9 -1.42 8.27 -20.71
CA PHE A 9 -1.31 7.57 -19.42
C PHE A 9 -2.35 6.46 -19.24
N GLY A 10 -3.59 6.68 -19.70
CA GLY A 10 -4.61 5.62 -19.79
C GLY A 10 -4.26 4.49 -20.78
N LEU A 11 -3.37 4.74 -21.74
CA LEU A 11 -2.85 3.74 -22.68
C LEU A 11 -1.78 2.81 -22.08
N LEU A 12 -1.28 3.08 -20.86
CA LEU A 12 -0.15 2.33 -20.28
C LEU A 12 -0.56 1.33 -19.20
N LEU A 13 -1.81 1.37 -18.71
CA LEU A 13 -2.35 0.43 -17.73
C LEU A 13 -3.81 0.13 -18.09
N SER A 14 -4.07 -1.00 -18.74
CA SER A 14 -5.44 -1.44 -19.01
C SER A 14 -5.96 -2.16 -17.77
N SER A 15 -7.08 -1.71 -17.20
CA SER A 15 -7.74 -2.40 -16.09
C SER A 15 -9.13 -2.87 -16.51
N VAL A 16 -9.45 -4.13 -16.21
CA VAL A 16 -10.74 -4.75 -16.52
C VAL A 16 -11.23 -5.48 -15.28
N THR A 17 -12.44 -5.16 -14.83
CA THR A 17 -13.10 -5.89 -13.74
C THR A 17 -14.01 -6.96 -14.32
N LEU A 18 -13.80 -8.21 -13.91
CA LEU A 18 -14.60 -9.36 -14.33
C LEU A 18 -15.97 -9.38 -13.63
N PRO A 19 -16.99 -10.09 -14.16
CA PRO A 19 -18.33 -10.15 -13.56
C PRO A 19 -18.38 -10.68 -12.11
N ASN A 20 -17.36 -11.46 -11.71
CA ASN A 20 -17.22 -11.99 -10.35
C ASN A 20 -16.49 -11.04 -9.38
N GLY A 21 -16.01 -9.88 -9.87
CA GLY A 21 -15.35 -8.84 -9.10
C GLY A 21 -13.84 -8.82 -9.18
N ILE A 22 -13.20 -9.85 -9.76
CA ILE A 22 -11.73 -9.90 -9.88
C ILE A 22 -11.25 -8.82 -10.85
N ARG A 23 -10.26 -8.04 -10.42
CA ARG A 23 -9.62 -7.04 -11.28
C ARG A 23 -8.43 -7.62 -12.03
N LEU A 24 -8.36 -7.34 -13.32
CA LEU A 24 -7.24 -7.67 -14.20
C LEU A 24 -6.54 -6.37 -14.59
N ILE A 25 -5.23 -6.31 -14.44
CA ILE A 25 -4.43 -5.12 -14.73
C ILE A 25 -3.26 -5.53 -15.62
N GLU A 26 -3.09 -4.85 -16.76
CA GLU A 26 -1.90 -4.98 -17.58
C GLU A 26 -0.91 -3.88 -17.19
N LEU A 27 0.23 -4.27 -16.61
CA LEU A 27 1.33 -3.38 -16.28
C LEU A 27 2.18 -3.07 -17.53
N ARG A 28 3.00 -2.02 -17.45
CA ARG A 28 3.92 -1.71 -18.56
C ARG A 28 4.89 -2.87 -18.78
N PRO A 29 5.07 -3.33 -20.03
CA PRO A 29 5.94 -4.46 -20.31
C PRO A 29 7.40 -4.12 -20.03
N THR A 30 8.09 -5.04 -19.34
CA THR A 30 9.55 -4.99 -19.17
C THR A 30 10.21 -5.78 -20.32
N LYS A 31 11.42 -5.37 -20.75
CA LYS A 31 12.06 -5.95 -21.94
C LYS A 31 12.43 -7.43 -21.79
N ASP A 32 12.96 -7.83 -20.63
CA ASP A 32 13.55 -9.15 -20.43
C ASP A 32 12.83 -10.00 -19.36
N SER A 33 11.88 -9.39 -18.65
CA SER A 33 11.15 -9.99 -17.54
C SER A 33 9.66 -9.72 -17.64
N VAL A 34 8.88 -10.56 -16.99
CA VAL A 34 7.46 -10.35 -16.74
C VAL A 34 7.23 -10.32 -15.24
N GLU A 35 6.56 -9.27 -14.80
CA GLU A 35 6.08 -9.12 -13.44
C GLU A 35 4.63 -9.60 -13.35
N ILE A 36 4.34 -10.46 -12.38
CA ILE A 36 3.03 -11.01 -12.08
C ILE A 36 2.74 -10.74 -10.61
N ILE A 37 1.65 -10.04 -10.32
CA ILE A 37 1.21 -9.72 -8.96
C ILE A 37 -0.20 -10.24 -8.78
N ALA A 38 -0.37 -11.25 -7.93
CA ALA A 38 -1.67 -11.85 -7.63
C ALA A 38 -1.98 -11.70 -6.14
N GLY A 39 -3.12 -11.09 -5.79
CA GLY A 39 -3.42 -10.80 -4.40
C GLY A 39 -4.82 -10.27 -4.14
N TYR A 40 -4.98 -9.69 -2.96
CA TYR A 40 -6.24 -9.14 -2.45
C TYR A 40 -6.03 -7.78 -1.79
N ASP A 41 -7.06 -6.94 -1.86
CA ASP A 41 -7.18 -5.66 -1.15
C ASP A 41 -7.49 -5.81 0.35
N GLU A 42 -6.97 -6.87 0.97
CA GLU A 42 -7.03 -7.05 2.41
C GLU A 42 -5.61 -7.30 2.96
N PRO A 43 -5.20 -6.58 4.01
CA PRO A 43 -3.92 -6.79 4.66
C PRO A 43 -3.94 -8.07 5.51
N GLY A 44 -2.76 -8.57 5.85
CA GLY A 44 -2.61 -9.63 6.85
C GLY A 44 -2.98 -11.03 6.36
N LEU A 45 -3.18 -11.25 5.06
CA LEU A 45 -3.44 -12.58 4.50
C LEU A 45 -2.13 -13.37 4.39
N THR A 46 -1.51 -13.66 5.53
CA THR A 46 -0.20 -14.33 5.61
C THR A 46 -0.24 -15.75 5.06
N ASP A 47 -1.42 -16.35 5.02
CA ASP A 47 -1.61 -17.73 4.58
C ASP A 47 -1.76 -17.84 3.06
N LEU A 48 -1.74 -16.72 2.34
CA LEU A 48 -1.84 -16.67 0.89
C LEU A 48 -0.76 -17.50 0.18
N ALA A 49 0.49 -17.46 0.70
CA ALA A 49 1.59 -18.27 0.17
C ALA A 49 1.56 -19.76 0.61
N SER A 50 0.64 -20.13 1.51
CA SER A 50 0.59 -21.47 2.09
C SER A 50 -0.23 -22.47 1.26
N THR A 51 -1.06 -21.99 0.32
CA THR A 51 -1.91 -22.84 -0.52
C THR A 51 -1.10 -23.66 -1.51
N SER A 52 -1.63 -24.81 -1.94
CA SER A 52 -1.01 -25.64 -2.97
C SER A 52 -0.80 -24.86 -4.28
N ALA A 53 -1.80 -24.09 -4.70
CA ALA A 53 -1.72 -23.27 -5.91
C ALA A 53 -0.66 -22.17 -5.80
N ALA A 54 -0.57 -21.46 -4.67
CA ALA A 54 0.49 -20.47 -4.46
C ALA A 54 1.88 -21.10 -4.40
N ARG A 55 2.02 -22.26 -3.73
CA ARG A 55 3.29 -23.01 -3.69
C ARG A 55 3.75 -23.46 -5.08
N THR A 56 2.82 -23.87 -5.95
CA THR A 56 3.15 -24.19 -7.35
C THR A 56 3.68 -22.96 -8.08
N LEU A 57 3.00 -21.81 -7.98
CA LEU A 57 3.47 -20.56 -8.58
C LEU A 57 4.85 -20.13 -8.07
N ILE A 58 5.08 -20.26 -6.76
CA ILE A 58 6.38 -19.99 -6.12
C ILE A 58 7.45 -20.95 -6.65
N PHE A 59 7.14 -22.23 -6.74
CA PHE A 59 8.08 -23.24 -7.24
C PHE A 59 8.43 -22.99 -8.71
N ASP A 60 7.47 -22.69 -9.56
CA ASP A 60 7.69 -22.43 -10.99
C ASP A 60 8.47 -21.12 -11.18
N ALA A 61 8.19 -20.09 -10.39
CA ALA A 61 8.99 -18.86 -10.38
C ALA A 61 10.44 -19.12 -9.95
N PHE A 62 10.65 -19.96 -8.93
CA PHE A 62 11.99 -20.34 -8.50
C PHE A 62 12.73 -21.16 -9.56
N ALA A 63 12.06 -22.13 -10.19
CA ALA A 63 12.63 -23.00 -11.21
C ALA A 63 13.08 -22.24 -12.46
N THR A 64 12.43 -21.10 -12.75
CA THR A 64 12.76 -20.23 -13.88
C THR A 64 13.85 -19.21 -13.55
N GLY A 65 14.38 -19.21 -12.32
CA GLY A 65 15.36 -18.24 -11.84
C GLY A 65 14.75 -16.86 -11.54
N GLY A 66 13.42 -16.78 -11.36
CA GLY A 66 12.70 -15.57 -11.03
C GLY A 66 12.85 -15.14 -9.57
N ASN A 67 12.47 -13.88 -9.31
CA ASN A 67 12.38 -13.33 -7.96
C ASN A 67 10.95 -13.46 -7.41
N ILE A 68 10.84 -13.71 -6.12
CA ILE A 68 9.57 -13.98 -5.42
C ILE A 68 9.50 -13.07 -4.20
N GLN A 69 8.46 -12.25 -4.14
CA GLN A 69 8.22 -11.34 -3.04
C GLN A 69 6.80 -11.52 -2.50
N LEU A 70 6.69 -11.76 -1.19
CA LEU A 70 5.41 -11.68 -0.50
C LEU A 70 5.19 -10.23 -0.07
N ILE A 71 4.12 -9.63 -0.58
CA ILE A 71 3.67 -8.28 -0.24
C ILE A 71 2.63 -8.41 0.87
N ASN A 72 2.84 -7.70 1.97
CA ASN A 72 1.88 -7.57 3.06
C ASN A 72 1.88 -6.11 3.51
N ASP A 73 1.30 -5.26 2.67
CA ASP A 73 1.16 -3.83 2.89
C ASP A 73 -0.09 -3.54 3.74
N HIS A 74 -0.22 -2.29 4.21
CA HIS A 74 -1.35 -1.86 5.06
C HIS A 74 -2.74 -2.15 4.46
N ASP A 75 -2.86 -2.15 3.13
CA ASP A 75 -4.13 -2.37 2.45
C ASP A 75 -4.11 -3.59 1.51
N ARG A 76 -3.00 -4.32 1.33
CA ARG A 76 -2.96 -5.47 0.42
C ARG A 76 -2.06 -6.59 0.87
N SER A 77 -2.45 -7.79 0.53
CA SER A 77 -1.61 -8.99 0.61
C SER A 77 -1.52 -9.60 -0.78
N ALA A 78 -0.31 -9.78 -1.31
CA ALA A 78 -0.11 -10.28 -2.66
C ALA A 78 1.18 -11.08 -2.81
N LEU A 79 1.23 -11.91 -3.84
CA LEU A 79 2.44 -12.57 -4.30
C LEU A 79 2.92 -11.86 -5.57
N ARG A 80 4.12 -11.26 -5.51
CA ARG A 80 4.81 -10.66 -6.67
C ARG A 80 5.88 -11.63 -7.16
N LEU A 81 5.82 -11.95 -8.45
CA LEU A 81 6.76 -12.81 -9.16
C LEU A 81 7.38 -12.02 -10.29
N THR A 82 8.71 -11.97 -10.36
CA THR A 82 9.45 -11.38 -11.47
C THR A 82 10.19 -12.51 -12.17
N VAL A 83 9.68 -12.93 -13.33
CA VAL A 83 10.18 -14.10 -14.07
C VAL A 83 10.72 -13.69 -15.43
N PRO A 84 11.63 -14.45 -16.05
CA PRO A 84 12.06 -14.18 -17.41
C PRO A 84 10.89 -14.25 -18.42
N GLN A 85 10.95 -13.46 -19.50
CA GLN A 85 9.84 -13.41 -20.47
C GLN A 85 9.51 -14.77 -21.12
N TRP A 86 10.51 -15.62 -21.35
CA TRP A 86 10.32 -16.96 -21.92
C TRP A 86 9.51 -17.90 -21.02
N ALA A 87 9.45 -17.61 -19.71
CA ALA A 87 8.76 -18.42 -18.72
C ALA A 87 7.27 -18.04 -18.57
N LEU A 88 6.83 -16.91 -19.14
CA LEU A 88 5.44 -16.45 -19.07
C LEU A 88 4.39 -17.54 -19.38
N PRO A 89 4.57 -18.39 -20.42
CA PRO A 89 3.61 -19.45 -20.73
C PRO A 89 3.34 -20.42 -19.57
N MET A 90 4.31 -20.63 -18.67
CA MET A 90 4.16 -21.52 -17.51
C MET A 90 3.13 -20.99 -16.50
N PHE A 91 2.94 -19.67 -16.46
CA PHE A 91 2.04 -18.99 -15.52
C PHE A 91 0.69 -18.63 -16.14
N THR A 92 0.65 -18.33 -17.45
CA THR A 92 -0.57 -17.91 -18.15
C THR A 92 -1.63 -19.01 -18.32
N ASP A 93 -1.28 -20.25 -18.01
CA ASP A 93 -2.20 -21.39 -17.98
C ASP A 93 -3.15 -21.34 -16.76
N LEU A 94 -3.86 -22.45 -16.51
CA LEU A 94 -4.83 -22.60 -15.42
C LEU A 94 -4.25 -22.36 -14.00
N GLN A 95 -2.93 -22.24 -13.84
CA GLN A 95 -2.27 -22.06 -12.54
C GLN A 95 -2.64 -20.74 -11.85
N LEU A 96 -2.61 -19.61 -12.58
CA LEU A 96 -3.05 -18.33 -12.02
C LEU A 96 -4.54 -18.33 -11.70
N SER A 97 -5.35 -19.05 -12.47
CA SER A 97 -6.77 -19.26 -12.12
C SER A 97 -6.94 -20.11 -10.86
N ALA A 98 -6.07 -21.11 -10.66
CA ALA A 98 -6.11 -22.01 -9.51
C ALA A 98 -5.78 -21.27 -8.21
N PHE A 99 -4.87 -20.30 -8.27
CA PHE A 99 -4.54 -19.41 -7.13
C PHE A 99 -5.79 -18.75 -6.53
N PHE A 100 -6.70 -18.27 -7.38
CA PHE A 100 -7.96 -17.69 -6.91
C PHE A 100 -9.06 -18.72 -6.68
N LYS A 101 -9.00 -19.94 -7.23
CA LYS A 101 -10.07 -20.94 -7.03
C LYS A 101 -10.11 -21.47 -5.60
N ASP A 102 -8.94 -21.75 -5.02
CA ASP A 102 -8.81 -22.41 -3.71
C ASP A 102 -8.13 -21.48 -2.69
N PRO A 103 -8.81 -20.44 -2.18
CA PRO A 103 -8.25 -19.60 -1.13
C PRO A 103 -8.06 -20.41 0.17
N PRO A 104 -7.12 -20.00 1.05
CA PRO A 104 -6.96 -20.61 2.37
C PRO A 104 -8.30 -20.68 3.11
N LYS A 105 -8.65 -21.86 3.64
CA LYS A 105 -9.84 -22.01 4.46
C LYS A 105 -9.60 -21.34 5.80
N ALA A 106 -10.42 -20.36 6.17
CA ALA A 106 -10.35 -19.66 7.47
C ALA A 106 -10.39 -20.58 8.72
N SER A 107 -10.75 -21.86 8.56
CA SER A 107 -10.77 -22.88 9.61
C SER A 107 -9.45 -23.62 9.82
N GLU A 108 -8.53 -23.58 8.86
CA GLU A 108 -7.17 -24.09 9.05
C GLU A 108 -6.33 -22.96 9.64
N LYS A 109 -6.58 -22.66 10.92
CA LYS A 109 -5.52 -22.11 11.77
C LYS A 109 -4.44 -23.18 11.82
N VAL A 110 -3.61 -23.25 10.77
CA VAL A 110 -2.29 -23.86 10.88
C VAL A 110 -1.69 -23.21 12.11
N GLU A 111 -1.36 -24.03 13.11
CA GLU A 111 -0.64 -23.57 14.30
C GLU A 111 0.47 -22.65 13.79
N ARG A 112 0.30 -21.35 14.08
CA ARG A 112 1.26 -20.34 13.65
C ARG A 112 2.61 -20.88 14.12
N PRO A 113 3.61 -21.09 13.24
CA PRO A 113 4.95 -21.30 13.74
C PRO A 113 5.22 -20.09 14.64
N ASP A 114 5.57 -20.35 15.90
CA ASP A 114 5.74 -19.35 16.96
C ASP A 114 6.27 -18.07 16.35
N ARG A 115 5.36 -17.10 16.13
CA ARG A 115 5.73 -15.84 15.48
C ARG A 115 6.75 -15.24 16.43
N SER A 116 7.99 -15.08 15.96
CA SER A 116 8.92 -14.15 16.59
C SER A 116 8.13 -12.89 16.92
N PRO A 117 8.25 -12.36 18.16
CA PRO A 117 7.45 -11.22 18.58
C PRO A 117 7.49 -10.15 17.49
N PRO A 118 6.34 -9.53 17.15
CA PRO A 118 6.30 -8.52 16.10
C PRO A 118 7.41 -7.52 16.36
N ASP A 119 8.08 -7.10 15.28
CA ASP A 119 9.07 -6.03 15.36
C ASP A 119 8.48 -4.91 16.23
N PHE A 120 9.21 -4.48 17.27
CA PHE A 120 8.74 -3.49 18.23
C PHE A 120 8.21 -2.25 17.50
N ARG A 121 8.83 -1.91 16.36
CA ARG A 121 8.40 -0.84 15.48
C ARG A 121 6.98 -1.03 14.95
N ALA A 122 6.67 -2.21 14.39
CA ALA A 122 5.35 -2.53 13.87
C ALA A 122 4.28 -2.52 14.98
N GLN A 123 4.65 -2.93 16.19
CA GLN A 123 3.75 -2.84 17.35
C GLN A 123 3.42 -1.37 17.69
N VAL A 124 4.43 -0.48 17.71
CA VAL A 124 4.22 0.96 17.98
C VAL A 124 3.33 1.59 16.91
N GLU A 125 3.57 1.29 15.63
CA GLU A 125 2.77 1.83 14.53
C GLU A 125 1.30 1.40 14.59
N GLU A 126 1.04 0.13 14.95
CA GLU A 126 -0.32 -0.39 15.13
C GLU A 126 -1.03 0.24 16.34
N GLU A 127 -0.31 0.48 17.45
CA GLU A 127 -0.85 1.17 18.62
C GLU A 127 -1.18 2.65 18.32
N ILE A 128 -0.32 3.35 17.58
CA ILE A 128 -0.59 4.72 17.10
C ILE A 128 -1.85 4.72 16.22
N ARG A 129 -1.91 3.81 15.25
CA ARG A 129 -3.05 3.67 14.34
C ARG A 129 -4.35 3.41 15.12
N SER A 130 -4.33 2.44 16.04
CA SER A 130 -5.46 2.08 16.90
C SER A 130 -5.90 3.23 17.80
N ALA A 131 -4.94 4.00 18.35
CA ALA A 131 -5.26 5.15 19.19
C ALA A 131 -5.92 6.30 18.43
N LEU A 132 -5.56 6.51 17.16
CA LEU A 132 -6.10 7.58 16.30
C LEU A 132 -7.40 7.20 15.59
N LEU A 133 -7.49 5.96 15.10
CA LEU A 133 -8.54 5.52 14.18
C LEU A 133 -9.48 4.47 14.79
N GLY A 134 -9.15 3.96 15.98
CA GLY A 134 -9.82 2.84 16.62
C GLY A 134 -9.24 1.48 16.21
N ALA A 135 -9.61 0.45 16.99
CA ALA A 135 -9.21 -0.93 16.69
C ALA A 135 -9.81 -1.39 15.35
N ASP A 136 -8.98 -1.97 14.49
CA ASP A 136 -9.49 -2.58 13.25
C ASP A 136 -10.10 -3.95 13.59
N SER A 137 -11.43 -4.00 13.74
CA SER A 137 -12.17 -5.24 13.94
C SER A 137 -12.41 -5.96 12.62
N ARG A 138 -11.34 -6.28 11.89
CA ARG A 138 -11.46 -6.92 10.58
C ARG A 138 -11.38 -8.43 10.68
N SER A 139 -12.23 -9.10 9.90
CA SER A 139 -12.08 -10.52 9.60
C SER A 139 -11.31 -10.63 8.29
N GLU A 140 -10.21 -11.37 8.30
CA GLU A 140 -9.45 -11.72 7.10
C GLU A 140 -10.36 -12.50 6.14
N GLN A 141 -10.64 -11.94 4.96
CA GLN A 141 -11.54 -12.56 3.97
C GLN A 141 -10.89 -12.58 2.59
N TYR A 142 -10.96 -13.74 1.94
CA TYR A 142 -10.51 -13.94 0.56
C TYR A 142 -11.67 -13.71 -0.42
N GLY A 143 -12.18 -12.47 -0.46
CA GLY A 143 -13.29 -12.06 -1.33
C GLY A 143 -12.88 -11.93 -2.79
N THR A 144 -13.76 -12.29 -3.74
CA THR A 144 -13.45 -12.09 -5.18
C THR A 144 -13.52 -10.63 -5.60
N ALA A 145 -14.25 -9.79 -4.86
CA ALA A 145 -14.31 -8.34 -5.10
C ALA A 145 -13.03 -7.61 -4.67
N ASP A 146 -12.28 -8.19 -3.74
CA ASP A 146 -11.00 -7.64 -3.26
C ASP A 146 -9.82 -8.22 -4.05
N ALA A 147 -10.04 -9.27 -4.85
CA ALA A 147 -8.99 -9.95 -5.61
C ALA A 147 -8.54 -9.16 -6.85
N PHE A 148 -7.24 -9.16 -7.11
CA PHE A 148 -6.65 -8.56 -8.30
C PHE A 148 -5.50 -9.41 -8.86
N LEU A 149 -5.30 -9.31 -10.17
CA LEU A 149 -4.18 -9.85 -10.91
C LEU A 149 -3.58 -8.75 -11.78
N ALA A 150 -2.32 -8.40 -11.55
CA ALA A 150 -1.56 -7.48 -12.39
C ALA A 150 -0.44 -8.23 -13.11
N ILE A 151 -0.29 -8.03 -14.43
CA ILE A 151 0.74 -8.70 -15.24
C ILE A 151 1.37 -7.69 -16.20
N SER A 152 2.69 -7.65 -16.29
CA SER A 152 3.42 -6.80 -17.27
C SER A 152 3.47 -7.40 -18.68
N ALA A 153 2.36 -8.00 -19.11
CA ALA A 153 2.17 -8.67 -20.40
C ALA A 153 0.67 -8.74 -20.71
N THR A 154 0.33 -8.97 -21.98
CA THR A 154 -1.06 -9.12 -22.40
C THR A 154 -1.70 -10.33 -21.73
N ILE A 155 -2.88 -10.14 -21.13
CA ILE A 155 -3.60 -11.21 -20.45
C ILE A 155 -4.36 -12.03 -21.50
N PRO A 156 -4.07 -13.33 -21.69
CA PRO A 156 -4.76 -14.17 -22.67
C PRO A 156 -6.25 -14.32 -22.35
N ASP A 157 -7.10 -14.40 -23.38
CA ASP A 157 -8.55 -14.60 -23.22
C ASP A 157 -8.88 -15.89 -22.47
N THR A 158 -8.07 -16.94 -22.64
CA THR A 158 -8.22 -18.22 -21.92
C THR A 158 -8.09 -18.04 -20.40
N LEU A 159 -7.14 -17.23 -19.94
CA LEU A 159 -6.96 -16.91 -18.53
C LEU A 159 -8.08 -16.01 -18.04
N ARG A 160 -8.48 -15.02 -18.85
CA ARG A 160 -9.61 -14.12 -18.55
C ARG A 160 -10.92 -14.91 -18.33
N ASP A 161 -11.23 -15.85 -19.21
CA ASP A 161 -12.41 -16.70 -19.13
C ASP A 161 -12.35 -17.64 -17.91
N ALA A 162 -11.18 -18.24 -17.65
CA ALA A 162 -10.97 -19.11 -16.50
C ALA A 162 -11.12 -18.38 -15.15
N LEU A 163 -10.66 -17.13 -15.07
CA LEU A 163 -10.85 -16.25 -13.92
C LEU A 163 -12.31 -15.79 -13.80
N GLY A 164 -12.98 -15.47 -14.92
CA GLY A 164 -14.38 -15.06 -14.94
C GLY A 164 -15.35 -16.17 -14.51
N ALA A 165 -14.98 -17.43 -14.72
CA ALA A 165 -15.75 -18.61 -14.30
C ALA A 165 -15.70 -18.87 -12.77
N ILE A 166 -14.82 -18.19 -12.02
CA ILE A 166 -14.72 -18.38 -10.57
C ILE A 166 -15.99 -17.82 -9.90
N PRO A 167 -16.69 -18.60 -9.05
CA PRO A 167 -17.87 -18.11 -8.35
C PRO A 167 -17.56 -16.90 -7.49
N ARG A 168 -18.44 -15.90 -7.51
CA ARG A 168 -18.33 -14.73 -6.63
C ARG A 168 -18.37 -15.17 -5.16
N ARG A 169 -17.34 -14.84 -4.39
CA ARG A 169 -17.27 -15.12 -2.95
C ARG A 169 -17.27 -13.81 -2.19
N GLY A 170 -18.14 -13.73 -1.18
CA GLY A 170 -18.16 -12.70 -0.16
C GLY A 170 -18.00 -11.27 -0.68
N SER A 171 -19.11 -10.53 -0.80
CA SER A 171 -19.07 -9.10 -0.53
C SER A 171 -19.94 -8.90 0.69
N VAL A 172 -19.38 -9.13 1.88
CA VAL A 172 -20.06 -8.62 3.07
C VAL A 172 -20.04 -7.12 2.88
N ASN A 173 -21.23 -6.51 2.83
CA ASN A 173 -21.37 -5.06 2.91
C ASN A 173 -20.39 -4.59 3.97
N ARG A 174 -19.30 -3.93 3.57
CA ARG A 174 -18.45 -3.24 4.54
C ARG A 174 -19.45 -2.34 5.25
N PRO A 175 -19.67 -2.50 6.57
CA PRO A 175 -20.17 -1.34 7.28
C PRO A 175 -19.20 -0.24 6.89
N GLU A 176 -19.71 0.87 6.39
CA GLU A 176 -18.98 2.13 6.50
C GLU A 176 -18.67 2.20 7.98
N SER A 177 -17.47 1.75 8.36
CA SER A 177 -16.99 1.87 9.71
C SER A 177 -16.84 3.37 9.82
N GLU A 178 -17.90 3.99 10.35
CA GLU A 178 -17.91 5.35 10.84
C GLU A 178 -16.58 5.45 11.57
N SER A 179 -15.64 6.17 10.96
CA SER A 179 -14.34 6.38 11.56
C SER A 179 -14.70 7.13 12.83
N ALA A 180 -14.68 6.41 13.96
CA ALA A 180 -14.97 7.00 15.24
C ALA A 180 -13.86 8.02 15.45
N ARG A 181 -14.13 9.28 15.07
CA ARG A 181 -13.24 10.40 15.34
C ARG A 181 -13.13 10.45 16.84
N LEU A 182 -12.05 9.89 17.39
CA LEU A 182 -11.72 10.07 18.79
C LEU A 182 -11.18 11.50 18.91
N PRO A 183 -11.89 12.40 19.61
CA PRO A 183 -11.38 13.72 19.90
C PRO A 183 -10.60 13.62 21.21
N ALA A 184 -9.32 13.28 21.13
CA ALA A 184 -8.38 13.55 22.21
C ALA A 184 -6.95 13.53 21.65
N GLU A 185 -6.22 14.61 21.88
CA GLU A 185 -4.75 14.56 21.90
C GLU A 185 -4.36 13.48 22.91
N ARG A 186 -3.71 12.41 22.42
CA ARG A 186 -3.26 11.30 23.24
C ARG A 186 -1.75 11.19 23.14
N THR A 187 -1.08 11.32 24.27
CA THR A 187 0.35 11.03 24.38
C THR A 187 0.52 9.56 24.75
N LEU A 188 1.14 8.78 23.86
CA LEU A 188 1.54 7.41 24.11
C LEU A 188 3.03 7.37 24.47
N ARG A 189 3.41 6.56 25.46
CA ARG A 189 4.82 6.38 25.85
C ARG A 189 5.15 4.90 25.82
N PHE A 190 6.07 4.53 24.93
CA PHE A 190 6.57 3.17 24.80
C PHE A 190 7.97 3.09 25.38
N LYS A 191 8.20 2.12 26.27
CA LYS A 191 9.55 1.80 26.74
C LYS A 191 10.16 0.80 25.76
N SER A 192 11.33 1.11 25.24
CA SER A 192 12.06 0.26 24.30
C SER A 192 13.50 0.07 24.79
N ASP A 193 14.08 -1.08 24.46
CA ASP A 193 15.50 -1.37 24.66
C ASP A 193 16.35 -0.96 23.44
N LEU A 194 15.75 -0.30 22.44
CA LEU A 194 16.43 0.20 21.26
C LEU A 194 17.45 1.30 21.63
N ALA A 195 18.57 1.33 20.90
CA ALA A 195 19.66 2.29 21.13
C ALA A 195 19.27 3.75 20.86
N THR A 196 18.24 3.99 20.04
CA THR A 196 17.71 5.30 19.69
C THR A 196 16.23 5.38 20.03
N GLY A 197 15.83 6.45 20.73
CA GLY A 197 14.42 6.77 20.93
C GLY A 197 13.86 7.60 19.79
N ALA A 198 12.57 7.90 19.82
CA ALA A 198 11.94 8.79 18.85
C ALA A 198 10.69 9.48 19.44
N VAL A 199 10.42 10.71 18.99
CA VAL A 199 9.12 11.37 19.15
C VAL A 199 8.38 11.24 17.84
N ILE A 200 7.14 10.74 17.88
CA ILE A 200 6.28 10.62 16.70
C ILE A 200 5.05 11.49 16.90
N PHE A 201 4.90 12.50 16.04
CA PHE A 201 3.67 13.27 15.89
C PHE A 201 2.82 12.60 14.84
N ALA A 202 1.63 12.15 15.20
CA ALA A 202 0.74 11.44 14.30
C ALA A 202 -0.61 12.14 14.20
N VAL A 203 -1.11 12.32 12.98
CA VAL A 203 -2.43 12.92 12.71
C VAL A 203 -3.23 12.02 11.77
N PRO A 204 -4.56 11.89 11.97
CA PRO A 204 -5.38 11.08 11.08
C PRO A 204 -5.49 11.74 9.71
N VAL A 205 -5.42 10.91 8.66
CA VAL A 205 -5.43 11.32 7.26
C VAL A 205 -6.48 10.51 6.49
N PRO A 206 -7.30 11.15 5.65
CA PRO A 206 -8.28 10.42 4.85
C PRO A 206 -7.61 9.59 3.75
N SER A 207 -8.37 8.73 3.08
CA SER A 207 -7.86 7.92 1.97
C SER A 207 -7.54 8.74 0.71
N VAL A 208 -6.88 8.10 -0.26
CA VAL A 208 -6.52 8.67 -1.58
C VAL A 208 -7.72 9.13 -2.42
N TYR A 209 -8.95 8.80 -2.03
CA TYR A 209 -10.17 9.30 -2.65
C TYR A 209 -10.46 10.76 -2.31
N TYR A 210 -9.81 11.30 -1.29
CA TYR A 210 -10.05 12.65 -0.80
C TYR A 210 -8.90 13.57 -1.17
N LYS A 211 -9.22 14.76 -1.69
CA LYS A 211 -8.25 15.81 -2.03
C LYS A 211 -7.27 16.11 -0.90
N GLN A 212 -7.73 16.00 0.34
CA GLN A 212 -6.95 16.22 1.55
C GLN A 212 -5.70 15.34 1.64
N TRP A 213 -5.73 14.10 1.14
CA TRP A 213 -4.56 13.22 1.15
C TRP A 213 -3.42 13.81 0.28
N TYR A 214 -3.75 14.31 -0.91
CA TYR A 214 -2.77 14.96 -1.81
C TYR A 214 -2.27 16.31 -1.26
N LEU A 215 -3.12 17.05 -0.54
CA LEU A 215 -2.71 18.26 0.16
C LEU A 215 -1.70 17.95 1.28
N ILE A 216 -1.87 16.82 1.97
CA ILE A 216 -0.94 16.36 3.00
C ILE A 216 0.37 15.88 2.38
N LEU A 217 0.32 15.21 1.22
CA LEU A 217 1.53 14.91 0.44
C LEU A 217 2.30 16.18 0.07
N LEU A 218 1.61 17.22 -0.39
CA LEU A 218 2.25 18.50 -0.70
C LEU A 218 2.84 19.16 0.56
N LEU A 219 2.09 19.15 1.67
CA LEU A 219 2.55 19.66 2.96
C LEU A 219 3.80 18.93 3.43
N ASP A 220 3.84 17.60 3.31
CA ASP A 220 5.00 16.79 3.64
C ASP A 220 6.26 17.27 2.90
N ARG A 221 6.17 17.50 1.59
CA ARG A 221 7.30 18.02 0.79
C ARG A 221 7.71 19.43 1.20
N ILE A 222 6.75 20.27 1.59
CA ILE A 222 7.05 21.60 2.15
C ILE A 222 7.82 21.47 3.46
N LEU A 223 7.39 20.56 4.36
CA LEU A 223 8.04 20.34 5.65
C LEU A 223 9.50 19.92 5.47
N HIS A 224 9.77 18.99 4.55
CA HIS A 224 11.15 18.51 4.25
C HIS A 224 12.09 19.62 3.76
N ARG A 225 11.53 20.69 3.20
CA ARG A 225 12.30 21.86 2.73
C ARG A 225 12.44 22.95 3.77
N ALA A 226 11.38 23.19 4.54
CA ALA A 226 11.28 24.34 5.42
C ALA A 226 11.83 24.06 6.83
N ILE A 227 11.71 22.82 7.32
CA ILE A 227 12.16 22.42 8.65
C ILE A 227 13.61 21.95 8.56
N LYS A 228 14.48 22.54 9.38
CA LYS A 228 15.92 22.24 9.39
C LYS A 228 16.31 21.09 10.33
N VAL A 229 15.41 20.71 11.23
CA VAL A 229 15.59 19.57 12.14
C VAL A 229 15.55 18.29 11.31
N PRO A 230 16.40 17.30 11.54
CA PRO A 230 16.28 16.01 10.87
C PRO A 230 15.03 15.27 11.38
N PHE A 231 14.13 14.92 10.47
CA PHE A 231 12.94 14.11 10.77
C PHE A 231 12.68 13.12 9.64
N GLN A 232 11.87 12.11 9.94
CA GLN A 232 11.33 11.16 8.98
C GLN A 232 9.82 11.30 8.93
N THR A 233 9.21 10.97 7.79
CA THR A 233 7.77 11.03 7.64
C THR A 233 7.20 9.74 7.10
N THR A 234 6.00 9.42 7.55
CA THR A 234 5.23 8.26 7.11
C THR A 234 3.94 8.78 6.48
N LEU A 235 3.83 8.66 5.15
CA LEU A 235 2.61 8.90 4.40
C LEU A 235 2.46 7.79 3.36
N VAL A 236 1.53 6.87 3.62
CA VAL A 236 1.28 5.73 2.73
C VAL A 236 0.00 5.99 1.93
N PRO A 237 -0.03 5.67 0.62
CA PRO A 237 -1.29 5.65 -0.12
C PRO A 237 -2.19 4.56 0.47
N SER A 238 -3.42 4.93 0.81
CA SER A 238 -4.37 4.03 1.45
C SER A 238 -5.79 4.19 0.92
N LEU A 239 -6.52 3.08 0.81
CA LEU A 239 -7.95 3.06 0.45
C LEU A 239 -8.83 3.47 1.63
N ARG A 240 -8.33 3.27 2.84
CA ARG A 240 -8.99 3.57 4.10
C ARG A 240 -8.25 4.70 4.82
N PRO A 241 -8.89 5.43 5.76
CA PRO A 241 -8.19 6.40 6.57
C PRO A 241 -6.96 5.78 7.25
N HIS A 242 -5.86 6.51 7.24
CA HIS A 242 -4.61 6.12 7.92
C HIS A 242 -4.11 7.30 8.76
N TYR A 243 -2.84 7.32 9.14
CA TYR A 243 -2.22 8.47 9.78
C TYR A 243 -1.02 8.97 8.98
N TYR A 244 -0.74 10.26 9.13
CA TYR A 244 0.52 10.88 8.75
C TYR A 244 1.38 10.96 9.99
N GLY A 245 2.60 10.41 9.92
CA GLY A 245 3.57 10.45 11.01
C GLY A 245 4.73 11.38 10.68
N LEU A 246 5.16 12.17 11.66
CA LEU A 246 6.42 12.92 11.65
C LEU A 246 7.24 12.45 12.83
N GLU A 247 8.38 11.83 12.56
CA GLU A 247 9.26 11.23 13.54
C GLU A 247 10.57 11.99 13.68
N ILE A 248 10.95 12.31 14.91
CA ILE A 248 12.24 12.89 15.25
C ILE A 248 13.05 11.88 16.05
N PRO A 249 14.26 11.51 15.59
CA PRO A 249 15.13 10.62 16.34
C PRO A 249 15.66 11.32 17.60
N ILE A 250 15.67 10.60 18.72
CA ILE A 250 16.23 11.04 20.00
C ILE A 250 17.44 10.18 20.33
N ALA A 251 18.58 10.82 20.57
CA ALA A 251 19.78 10.12 21.00
C ALA A 251 19.61 9.57 22.44
N GLN A 252 20.28 8.46 22.73
CA GLN A 252 20.23 7.84 24.05
C GLN A 252 20.62 8.84 25.16
N GLY A 253 19.82 8.88 26.22
CA GLY A 253 20.06 9.77 27.37
C GLY A 253 19.58 11.21 27.19
N GLN A 254 19.00 11.56 26.03
CA GLN A 254 18.31 12.84 25.85
C GLN A 254 16.84 12.76 26.22
N PHE A 255 16.32 13.85 26.76
CA PHE A 255 14.90 14.04 27.04
C PHE A 255 14.15 14.36 25.73
N PRO A 256 12.90 13.88 25.56
CA PRO A 256 12.11 14.15 24.36
C PRO A 256 11.58 15.59 24.26
N GLU A 257 11.32 16.24 25.40
CA GLU A 257 10.64 17.54 25.46
C GLU A 257 11.34 18.64 24.64
N PRO A 258 12.68 18.80 24.67
CA PRO A 258 13.35 19.80 23.84
C PRO A 258 13.22 19.56 22.33
N ALA A 259 13.15 18.29 21.91
CA ALA A 259 12.96 17.94 20.49
C ALA A 259 11.52 18.25 20.05
N GLU A 260 10.56 17.96 20.92
CA GLU A 260 9.14 18.30 20.73
C GLU A 260 8.94 19.82 20.60
N ASP A 261 9.44 20.59 21.57
CA ASP A 261 9.31 22.06 21.59
C ASP A 261 9.95 22.72 20.37
N ASN A 262 11.13 22.25 19.95
CA ASN A 262 11.82 22.79 18.79
C ASN A 262 11.03 22.54 17.49
N LEU A 263 10.47 21.34 17.32
CA LEU A 263 9.61 21.07 16.17
C LEU A 263 8.36 21.95 16.17
N LEU A 264 7.69 22.08 17.32
CA LEU A 264 6.50 22.92 17.44
C LEU A 264 6.81 24.38 17.08
N GLN A 265 7.97 24.91 17.51
CA GLN A 265 8.41 26.24 17.13
C GLN A 265 8.69 26.38 15.63
N GLU A 266 9.34 25.40 15.00
CA GLU A 266 9.58 25.42 13.55
C GLU A 266 8.27 25.31 12.75
N LEU A 267 7.33 24.47 13.19
CA LEU A 267 5.99 24.37 12.59
C LEU A 267 5.20 25.67 12.72
N GLN A 268 5.25 26.32 13.89
CA GLN A 268 4.65 27.65 14.09
C GLN A 268 5.30 28.71 13.20
N ARG A 269 6.64 28.68 13.05
CA ARG A 269 7.34 29.60 12.14
C ARG A 269 6.89 29.39 10.71
N LEU A 270 6.74 28.14 10.28
CA LEU A 270 6.30 27.79 8.93
C LEU A 270 4.92 28.35 8.61
N GLN A 271 3.99 28.36 9.57
CA GLN A 271 2.68 28.98 9.40
C GLN A 271 2.75 30.48 9.10
N LEU A 272 3.80 31.17 9.58
CA LEU A 272 3.96 32.62 9.45
C LEU A 272 4.88 33.03 8.29
N THR A 273 5.84 32.19 7.91
CA THR A 273 6.93 32.57 6.98
C THR A 273 7.06 31.66 5.77
N LEU A 274 5.95 31.07 5.31
CA LEU A 274 5.99 30.17 4.15
C LEU A 274 6.45 30.92 2.89
N ASP A 275 7.64 30.59 2.40
CA ASP A 275 8.14 31.10 1.12
C ASP A 275 7.39 30.44 -0.04
N SER A 276 6.80 31.27 -0.91
CA SER A 276 6.17 30.84 -2.16
C SER A 276 7.09 30.01 -3.06
N GLY A 277 8.42 30.20 -2.99
CA GLY A 277 9.41 29.41 -3.73
C GLY A 277 9.44 27.93 -3.33
N TYR A 278 9.08 27.62 -2.08
CA TYR A 278 8.97 26.23 -1.62
C TYR A 278 7.79 25.50 -2.24
N LEU A 279 6.69 26.19 -2.57
CA LEU A 279 5.51 25.57 -3.15
C LEU A 279 5.77 24.94 -4.53
N LEU A 280 6.50 25.64 -5.40
CA LEU A 280 6.80 25.13 -6.74
C LEU A 280 7.69 23.89 -6.67
N SER A 281 8.68 23.91 -5.78
CA SER A 281 9.60 22.79 -5.63
C SER A 281 8.93 21.59 -4.95
N ALA A 282 8.16 21.83 -3.89
CA ALA A 282 7.36 20.80 -3.22
C ALA A 282 6.33 20.17 -4.18
N ARG A 283 5.74 20.97 -5.08
CA ARG A 283 4.87 20.45 -6.15
C ARG A 283 5.63 19.49 -7.07
N GLN A 284 6.84 19.84 -7.50
CA GLN A 284 7.64 18.97 -8.36
C GLN A 284 8.00 17.65 -7.66
N GLU A 285 8.36 17.70 -6.38
CA GLU A 285 8.64 16.50 -5.58
C GLU A 285 7.40 15.63 -5.34
N ALA A 286 6.24 16.25 -5.08
CA ALA A 286 4.98 15.53 -4.98
C ALA A 286 4.63 14.83 -6.31
N LEU A 287 4.83 15.51 -7.44
CA LEU A 287 4.65 14.93 -8.77
C LEU A 287 5.64 13.81 -9.05
N GLN A 288 6.89 13.93 -8.62
CA GLN A 288 7.88 12.84 -8.72
C GLN A 288 7.47 11.63 -7.87
N PHE A 289 6.95 11.85 -6.67
CA PHE A 289 6.43 10.79 -5.82
C PHE A 289 5.24 10.06 -6.48
N LEU A 290 4.25 10.80 -6.97
CA LEU A 290 3.11 10.22 -7.72
C LEU A 290 3.56 9.58 -9.05
N GLY A 291 4.67 10.06 -9.60
CA GLY A 291 5.33 9.54 -10.80
C GLY A 291 6.14 8.26 -10.59
N ASN A 292 6.36 7.83 -9.34
CA ASN A 292 7.11 6.62 -9.02
C ASN A 292 6.35 5.36 -9.50
N GLU A 293 7.08 4.39 -10.05
CA GLU A 293 6.53 3.14 -10.60
C GLU A 293 5.78 2.34 -9.53
N ASP A 294 6.31 2.24 -8.31
CA ASP A 294 5.65 1.53 -7.19
C ASP A 294 4.31 2.18 -6.81
N ILE A 295 4.23 3.51 -6.86
CA ILE A 295 3.00 4.26 -6.55
C ILE A 295 1.99 4.10 -7.68
N GLN A 296 2.43 4.19 -8.94
CA GLN A 296 1.59 3.94 -10.11
C GLN A 296 0.99 2.54 -10.09
N GLU A 297 1.82 1.53 -9.82
CA GLU A 297 1.37 0.15 -9.68
C GLU A 297 0.38 0.02 -8.53
N TRP A 298 0.63 0.67 -7.38
CA TRP A 298 -0.29 0.62 -6.25
C TRP A 298 -1.69 1.09 -6.67
N PHE A 299 -1.82 2.28 -7.27
CA PHE A 299 -3.13 2.80 -7.72
C PHE A 299 -3.79 1.90 -8.78
N ALA A 300 -2.99 1.34 -9.70
CA ALA A 300 -3.48 0.44 -10.73
C ALA A 300 -3.98 -0.88 -10.14
N SER A 301 -3.27 -1.46 -9.17
CA SER A 301 -3.67 -2.70 -8.49
C SER A 301 -5.05 -2.59 -7.81
N ARG A 302 -5.42 -1.37 -7.41
CA ARG A 302 -6.71 -1.04 -6.81
C ARG A 302 -7.80 -0.68 -7.81
N GLY A 303 -7.46 -0.61 -9.10
CA GLY A 303 -8.38 -0.20 -10.16
C GLY A 303 -8.85 1.25 -10.02
N ILE A 304 -8.02 2.13 -9.45
CA ILE A 304 -8.29 3.56 -9.30
C ILE A 304 -7.20 4.46 -9.91
N PRO A 305 -6.70 4.19 -11.13
CA PRO A 305 -5.69 5.04 -11.77
C PRO A 305 -6.17 6.49 -11.95
N GLU A 306 -7.48 6.72 -12.08
CA GLU A 306 -8.05 8.06 -12.18
C GLU A 306 -7.79 8.93 -10.94
N ARG A 307 -7.65 8.33 -9.75
CA ARG A 307 -7.33 9.07 -8.52
C ARG A 307 -5.90 9.59 -8.53
N LEU A 308 -4.99 8.81 -9.10
CA LEU A 308 -3.62 9.26 -9.33
C LEU A 308 -3.58 10.45 -10.31
N GLU A 309 -4.34 10.38 -11.40
CA GLU A 309 -4.45 11.46 -12.37
C GLU A 309 -5.06 12.74 -11.76
N GLU A 310 -6.14 12.61 -10.99
CA GLU A 310 -6.74 13.72 -10.24
C GLU A 310 -5.74 14.37 -9.28
N GLY A 311 -4.89 13.58 -8.62
CA GLY A 311 -3.84 14.08 -7.72
C GLY A 311 -2.71 14.82 -8.43
N ILE A 312 -2.44 14.48 -9.70
CA ILE A 312 -1.43 15.15 -10.54
C ILE A 312 -1.90 16.54 -11.02
N GLN A 313 -3.21 16.71 -11.21
CA GLN A 313 -3.84 17.94 -11.74
C GLN A 313 -3.86 19.09 -10.71
#